data_AF-A0A3M1XPT8-F1
#
_entry.id   AF-A0A3M1XPT8-F1
#
_cell.length_a   1.000
_cell.length_b   1.000
_cell.length_c   1.000
_cell.angle_alpha   90.00
_cell.angle_beta   90.00
_cell.angle_gamma   90.00
#
_symmetry.space_group_name_H-M   'P 1'
#
loop_
_entity.id
_entity.type
_entity.pdbx_description
1 polymer ?
#
loop_
_entity_poly.entity_id
_entity_poly.type
_entity_poly.pdbx_seq_one_letter_code
_entity_poly.pdbx_strand_id
1 'polypeptide(L)'
;MKTKEATGFVEKVHSMVDRLQEAISLLYNAFIYSKNTPLELALEQVESVKAEEKELTPQLVDLSGTDELARLYAPVPGHLERIASNIEHMIRVVKQKNEENILFSDKAVSEINFLINRVKEVLSNLSDLVLARNRYLANYIIESEAEIERTANEFSTLHEERLIEGLCMPKASGIYVILLDGLKRIVWNAKEIASKLS
;
A
#
# COMPACT_ATOMS: atom_id res chain seq x y z
N MET A 1 15.64 -12.67 29.48
CA MET A 1 16.12 -13.10 28.15
C MET A 1 14.97 -13.28 27.15
N LYS A 2 13.87 -13.95 27.53
CA LYS A 2 12.65 -14.09 26.69
C LYS A 2 11.99 -12.77 26.23
N THR A 3 12.10 -11.69 26.99
CA THR A 3 11.46 -10.40 26.67
C THR A 3 12.15 -9.59 25.56
N LYS A 4 13.40 -9.92 25.21
CA LYS A 4 14.16 -9.19 24.16
C LYS A 4 13.95 -9.77 22.76
N GLU A 5 13.63 -11.07 22.66
CA GLU A 5 13.32 -11.72 21.37
C GLU A 5 11.89 -11.36 20.90
N ALA A 6 10.95 -11.17 21.83
CA ALA A 6 9.56 -10.82 21.51
C ALA A 6 9.36 -9.40 20.96
N THR A 7 10.28 -8.46 21.22
CA THR A 7 10.21 -7.09 20.66
C THR A 7 10.84 -6.96 19.27
N GLY A 8 11.81 -7.81 18.94
CA GLY A 8 12.60 -7.66 17.71
C GLY A 8 11.79 -7.83 16.42
N PHE A 9 10.79 -8.72 16.41
CA PHE A 9 9.92 -8.85 15.23
C PHE A 9 8.94 -7.69 15.07
N VAL A 10 8.52 -7.04 16.16
CA VAL A 10 7.62 -5.87 16.08
C VAL A 10 8.35 -4.70 15.43
N GLU A 11 9.62 -4.49 15.80
CA GLU A 11 10.49 -3.48 15.17
C GLU A 11 10.71 -3.77 13.68
N LYS A 12 10.90 -5.05 13.31
CA LYS A 12 10.99 -5.49 11.92
C LYS A 12 9.71 -5.18 11.13
N VAL A 13 8.55 -5.58 11.66
CA VAL A 13 7.24 -5.29 11.05
C VAL A 13 7.03 -3.79 10.89
N HIS A 14 7.37 -2.98 11.89
CA HIS A 14 7.29 -1.52 11.80
C HIS A 14 8.18 -0.99 10.67
N SER A 15 9.44 -1.41 10.63
CA SER A 15 10.37 -1.02 9.56
C SER A 15 9.87 -1.44 8.16
N MET A 16 9.18 -2.58 8.05
CA MET A 16 8.54 -2.99 6.79
C MET A 16 7.44 -2.00 6.36
N VAL A 17 6.62 -1.51 7.30
CA VAL A 17 5.60 -0.49 7.01
C VAL A 17 6.24 0.82 6.55
N ASP A 18 7.29 1.28 7.23
CA ASP A 18 8.00 2.51 6.86
C ASP A 18 8.55 2.45 5.42
N ARG A 19 9.10 1.31 5.01
CA ARG A 19 9.56 1.10 3.63
C ARG A 19 8.43 1.13 2.61
N LEU A 20 7.24 0.63 2.96
CA LEU A 20 6.06 0.72 2.10
C LEU A 20 5.56 2.17 1.97
N GLN A 21 5.64 2.97 3.04
CA GLN A 21 5.33 4.41 3.02
C GLN A 21 6.29 5.20 2.12
N GLU A 22 7.58 4.84 2.16
CA GLU A 22 8.57 5.43 1.26
C GLU A 22 8.30 5.01 -0.19
N ALA A 23 8.04 3.72 -0.44
CA ALA A 23 7.75 3.21 -1.78
C ALA A 23 6.54 3.91 -2.43
N ILE A 24 5.43 4.09 -1.70
CA ILE A 24 4.25 4.80 -2.23
C ILE A 24 4.53 6.29 -2.47
N SER A 25 5.39 6.92 -1.67
CA SER A 25 5.79 8.32 -1.84
C SER A 25 6.70 8.52 -3.06
N LEU A 26 7.61 7.60 -3.29
CA LEU A 26 8.46 7.58 -4.47
C LEU A 26 7.66 7.31 -5.75
N LEU A 27 6.73 6.35 -5.71
CA LEU A 27 5.78 6.08 -6.79
C LEU A 27 4.95 7.31 -7.13
N TYR A 28 4.45 8.03 -6.13
CA TYR A 28 3.73 9.28 -6.30
C TYR A 28 4.59 10.35 -7.01
N ASN A 29 5.82 10.56 -6.54
CA ASN A 29 6.74 11.50 -7.15
C ASN A 29 7.02 11.16 -8.61
N ALA A 30 7.23 9.88 -8.93
CA ALA A 30 7.41 9.42 -10.30
C ALA A 30 6.18 9.65 -11.18
N PHE A 31 4.98 9.46 -10.63
CA PHE A 31 3.72 9.69 -11.33
C PHE A 31 3.51 11.18 -11.66
N ILE A 32 3.72 12.07 -10.69
CA ILE A 32 3.52 13.53 -10.86
C ILE A 32 4.59 14.14 -11.76
N TYR A 33 5.86 13.87 -11.49
CA TYR A 33 6.97 14.51 -12.21
C TYR A 33 7.40 13.76 -13.46
N SER A 34 6.78 12.62 -13.77
CA SER A 34 7.11 11.75 -14.91
C SER A 34 8.61 11.37 -14.95
N LYS A 35 9.18 11.03 -13.78
CA LYS A 35 10.59 10.61 -13.64
C LYS A 35 10.67 9.15 -13.22
N ASN A 36 11.59 8.39 -13.82
CA ASN A 36 11.74 6.96 -13.53
C ASN A 36 12.72 6.65 -12.39
N THR A 37 13.67 7.52 -12.06
CA THR A 37 14.61 7.30 -10.94
C THR A 37 13.91 7.01 -9.61
N PRO A 38 12.82 7.72 -9.20
CA PRO A 38 12.09 7.34 -7.99
C PRO A 38 11.44 5.95 -8.05
N LEU A 39 11.09 5.45 -9.24
CA LEU A 39 10.51 4.10 -9.39
C LEU A 39 11.54 2.99 -9.08
N GLU A 40 12.80 3.21 -9.42
CA GLU A 40 13.89 2.27 -9.10
C GLU A 40 14.07 2.17 -7.58
N LEU A 41 14.12 3.32 -6.89
CA LEU A 41 14.19 3.38 -5.43
C LEU A 41 12.94 2.77 -4.76
N ALA A 42 11.75 3.00 -5.32
CA ALA A 42 10.51 2.41 -4.82
C ALA A 42 10.53 0.88 -4.92
N LEU A 43 11.07 0.35 -6.02
CA LEU A 43 11.21 -1.08 -6.25
C LEU A 43 12.20 -1.72 -5.26
N GLU A 44 13.29 -1.05 -4.93
CA GLU A 44 14.23 -1.51 -3.90
C GLU A 44 13.54 -1.67 -2.53
N GLN A 45 12.69 -0.72 -2.13
CA GLN A 45 11.92 -0.81 -0.89
C GLN A 45 10.95 -2.00 -0.91
N VAL A 46 10.23 -2.18 -2.03
CA VAL A 46 9.29 -3.29 -2.23
C VAL A 46 9.99 -4.64 -2.13
N GLU A 47 11.11 -4.83 -2.83
CA GLU A 47 11.85 -6.08 -2.80
C GLU A 47 12.46 -6.37 -1.42
N SER A 48 12.91 -5.33 -0.70
CA SER A 48 13.35 -5.49 0.69
C SER A 48 12.23 -5.99 1.61
N VAL A 49 11.00 -5.48 1.47
CA VAL A 49 9.84 -5.93 2.26
C VAL A 49 9.49 -7.38 1.92
N LYS A 50 9.50 -7.74 0.63
CA LYS A 50 9.22 -9.13 0.19
C LYS A 50 10.28 -10.12 0.65
N ALA A 51 11.55 -9.71 0.70
CA ALA A 51 12.63 -10.54 1.25
C ALA A 51 12.47 -10.74 2.76
N GLU A 52 12.16 -9.68 3.51
CA GLU A 52 11.98 -9.75 4.95
C GLU A 52 10.75 -10.55 5.36
N GLU A 53 9.65 -10.47 4.58
CA GLU A 53 8.48 -11.34 4.80
C GLU A 53 8.84 -12.82 4.74
N LYS A 54 9.60 -13.25 3.72
CA LYS A 54 10.01 -14.65 3.53
C LYS A 54 10.82 -15.20 4.71
N GLU A 55 11.59 -14.34 5.37
CA GLU A 55 12.36 -14.71 6.55
C GLU A 55 11.53 -14.65 7.84
N LEU A 56 10.67 -13.64 7.98
CA LEU A 56 9.97 -13.33 9.22
C LEU A 56 8.72 -14.19 9.44
N THR A 57 7.99 -14.51 8.37
CA THR A 57 6.76 -15.32 8.47
C THR A 57 7.01 -16.69 9.11
N PRO A 58 8.01 -17.50 8.67
CA PRO A 58 8.30 -18.79 9.32
C PRO A 58 8.68 -18.63 10.80
N GLN A 59 9.48 -17.62 11.14
CA GLN A 59 9.89 -17.35 12.52
C GLN A 59 8.69 -17.08 13.42
N LEU A 60 7.74 -16.24 12.98
CA LEU A 60 6.54 -15.94 13.73
C LEU A 60 5.61 -17.14 13.85
N VAL A 61 5.49 -17.96 12.81
CA VAL A 61 4.69 -19.20 12.83
C VAL A 61 5.27 -20.19 13.85
N ASP A 62 6.58 -20.41 13.85
CA ASP A 62 7.24 -21.31 14.80
C ASP A 62 7.08 -20.83 16.26
N LEU A 63 7.25 -19.53 16.49
CA LEU A 63 7.07 -18.93 17.81
C LEU A 63 5.60 -18.91 18.27
N SER A 64 4.64 -18.85 17.34
CA SER A 64 3.22 -18.70 17.64
C SER A 64 2.67 -19.77 18.58
N GLY A 65 3.25 -20.97 18.56
CA GLY A 65 2.87 -22.07 19.46
C GLY A 65 3.09 -21.78 20.94
N THR A 66 4.03 -20.88 21.26
CA THR A 66 4.47 -20.59 22.64
C THR A 66 4.45 -19.11 23.03
N ASP A 67 4.41 -18.21 22.05
CA ASP A 67 4.38 -16.76 22.24
C ASP A 67 3.08 -16.18 21.64
N GLU A 68 2.26 -15.59 22.52
CA GLU A 68 0.97 -15.01 22.18
C GLU A 68 1.10 -13.75 21.30
N LEU A 69 2.16 -12.97 21.49
CA LEU A 69 2.48 -11.82 20.65
C LEU A 69 2.91 -12.29 19.27
N ALA A 70 3.77 -13.30 19.17
CA ALA A 70 4.16 -13.86 17.88
C ALA A 70 2.93 -14.41 17.11
N ARG A 71 2.01 -15.09 17.82
CA ARG A 71 0.75 -15.57 17.24
C ARG A 71 -0.15 -14.44 16.72
N LEU A 72 -0.15 -13.30 17.40
CA LEU A 72 -0.89 -12.12 16.99
C LEU A 72 -0.33 -11.53 15.68
N TYR A 73 1.00 -11.44 15.56
CA TYR A 73 1.69 -10.82 14.42
C TYR A 73 1.95 -11.77 13.25
N ALA A 74 1.84 -13.09 13.44
CA ALA A 74 2.10 -14.10 12.40
C ALA A 74 1.48 -13.82 11.01
N PRO A 75 0.23 -13.33 10.87
CA PRO A 75 -0.32 -13.01 9.55
C PRO A 75 0.14 -11.67 8.97
N VAL A 76 0.74 -10.78 9.77
CA VAL A 76 1.02 -9.39 9.38
C VAL A 76 2.03 -9.30 8.23
N PRO A 77 3.20 -9.99 8.24
CA PRO A 77 4.15 -9.90 7.15
C PRO A 77 3.55 -10.26 5.79
N GLY A 78 2.68 -11.29 5.74
CA GLY A 78 2.00 -11.69 4.50
C GLY A 78 1.07 -10.62 3.93
N HIS A 79 0.42 -9.81 4.77
CA HIS A 79 -0.34 -8.66 4.31
C HIS A 79 0.56 -7.51 3.84
N LEU A 80 1.72 -7.29 4.49
CA LEU A 80 2.71 -6.30 4.05
C LEU A 80 3.33 -6.67 2.69
N GLU A 81 3.61 -7.95 2.44
CA GLU A 81 4.04 -8.46 1.14
C GLU A 81 2.98 -8.19 0.07
N ARG A 82 1.70 -8.44 0.37
CA ARG A 82 0.62 -8.13 -0.56
C ARG A 82 0.54 -6.63 -0.87
N ILE A 83 0.75 -5.76 0.12
CA ILE A 83 0.88 -4.31 -0.11
C ILE A 83 2.06 -4.03 -1.04
N ALA A 84 3.24 -4.61 -0.75
CA ALA A 84 4.45 -4.47 -1.55
C ALA A 84 4.20 -4.87 -3.02
N SER A 85 3.59 -6.04 -3.25
CA SER A 85 3.25 -6.57 -4.57
C SER A 85 2.25 -5.70 -5.33
N ASN A 86 1.31 -5.03 -4.64
CA ASN A 86 0.42 -4.04 -5.29
C ASN A 86 1.19 -2.78 -5.69
N ILE A 87 2.08 -2.27 -4.84
CA ILE A 87 2.96 -1.14 -5.18
C ILE A 87 3.85 -1.51 -6.37
N GLU A 88 4.41 -2.72 -6.40
CA GLU A 88 5.21 -3.25 -7.52
C GLU A 88 4.44 -3.20 -8.85
N HIS A 89 3.17 -3.62 -8.82
CA HIS A 89 2.31 -3.57 -10.01
C HIS A 89 2.07 -2.13 -10.48
N MET A 90 1.81 -1.23 -9.54
CA MET A 90 1.63 0.19 -9.84
C MET A 90 2.91 0.82 -10.41
N ILE A 91 4.08 0.47 -9.87
CA ILE A 91 5.39 0.89 -10.40
C ILE A 91 5.51 0.52 -11.89
N ARG A 92 5.14 -0.70 -12.27
CA ARG A 92 5.20 -1.15 -13.68
C ARG A 92 4.35 -0.29 -14.61
N VAL A 93 3.11 0.02 -14.22
CA VAL A 93 2.20 0.81 -15.08
C VAL A 93 2.53 2.30 -15.08
N VAL A 94 3.10 2.85 -14.00
CA VAL A 94 3.61 4.23 -13.98
C VAL A 94 4.87 4.36 -14.81
N LYS A 95 5.76 3.36 -14.78
CA LYS A 95 6.92 3.31 -15.67
C LYS A 95 6.49 3.30 -17.14
N GLN A 96 5.52 2.45 -17.49
CA GLN A 96 4.94 2.42 -18.83
C GLN A 96 4.36 3.79 -19.24
N LYS A 97 3.56 4.42 -18.36
CA LYS A 97 3.04 5.79 -18.60
C LYS A 97 4.16 6.76 -18.95
N ASN A 98 5.25 6.75 -18.18
CA ASN A 98 6.35 7.69 -18.34
C ASN A 98 7.14 7.43 -19.62
N GLU A 99 7.48 6.18 -19.91
CA GLU A 99 8.26 5.80 -21.10
C GLU A 99 7.47 6.05 -22.40
N GLU A 100 6.17 5.78 -22.38
CA GLU A 100 5.30 5.98 -23.53
C GLU A 100 4.70 7.39 -23.62
N ASN A 101 5.06 8.30 -22.71
CA ASN A 101 4.54 9.68 -22.61
C ASN A 101 2.99 9.74 -22.60
N ILE A 102 2.36 8.80 -21.90
CA ILE A 102 0.90 8.74 -21.79
C ILE A 102 0.43 9.86 -20.86
N LEU A 103 -0.43 10.73 -21.39
CA LEU A 103 -1.01 11.84 -20.65
C LEU A 103 -2.30 11.41 -19.95
N PHE A 104 -2.48 11.93 -18.73
CA PHE A 104 -3.70 11.84 -17.96
C PHE A 104 -4.38 13.21 -18.00
N SER A 105 -5.71 13.25 -17.91
CA SER A 105 -6.42 14.51 -17.71
C SER A 105 -6.14 15.07 -16.32
N ASP A 106 -6.26 16.40 -16.16
CA ASP A 106 -6.09 17.04 -14.86
C ASP A 106 -7.01 16.45 -13.80
N LYS A 107 -8.23 16.06 -14.21
CA LYS A 107 -9.20 15.40 -13.34
C LYS A 107 -8.68 14.04 -12.88
N ALA A 108 -8.20 13.19 -13.79
CA ALA A 108 -7.65 11.89 -13.44
C ALA A 108 -6.41 12.00 -12.52
N VAL A 109 -5.54 12.98 -12.77
CA VAL A 109 -4.39 13.27 -11.90
C VAL A 109 -4.86 13.69 -10.51
N SER A 110 -5.87 14.56 -10.40
CA SER A 110 -6.40 15.02 -9.11
C SER A 110 -7.03 13.90 -8.28
N GLU A 111 -7.74 12.97 -8.95
CA GLU A 111 -8.40 11.81 -8.34
C GLU A 111 -7.35 10.83 -7.78
N ILE A 112 -6.34 10.49 -8.58
CA ILE A 112 -5.22 9.63 -8.14
C ILE A 112 -4.45 10.29 -7.00
N ASN A 113 -4.17 11.59 -7.10
CA ASN A 113 -3.49 12.35 -6.05
C ASN A 113 -4.26 12.32 -4.72
N PHE A 114 -5.57 12.50 -4.76
CA PHE A 114 -6.41 12.41 -3.57
C PHE A 114 -6.28 11.04 -2.90
N LEU A 115 -6.46 9.96 -3.66
CA LEU A 115 -6.42 8.60 -3.10
C LEU A 115 -5.02 8.23 -2.58
N ILE A 116 -3.95 8.57 -3.29
CA ILE A 116 -2.58 8.29 -2.82
C ILE A 116 -2.31 8.96 -1.48
N ASN A 117 -2.73 10.22 -1.29
CA ASN A 117 -2.53 10.91 -0.01
C ASN A 117 -3.31 10.24 1.12
N ARG A 118 -4.54 9.78 0.85
CA ARG A 118 -5.33 8.99 1.81
C ARG A 118 -4.66 7.65 2.13
N VAL A 119 -4.11 6.95 1.14
CA VAL A 119 -3.34 5.71 1.36
C VAL A 119 -2.09 5.96 2.22
N LYS A 120 -1.35 7.05 1.97
CA LYS A 120 -0.18 7.43 2.78
C LYS A 120 -0.54 7.64 4.25
N GLU A 121 -1.68 8.28 4.50
CA GLU A 121 -2.21 8.49 5.85
C GLU A 121 -2.59 7.17 6.53
N VAL A 122 -3.25 6.26 5.80
CA VAL A 122 -3.56 4.91 6.30
C VAL A 122 -2.29 4.16 6.68
N LEU A 123 -1.26 4.18 5.83
CA LEU A 123 0.01 3.51 6.13
C LEU A 123 0.76 4.16 7.30
N SER A 124 0.62 5.46 7.52
CA SER A 124 1.16 6.14 8.70
C SER A 124 0.49 5.66 9.98
N ASN A 125 -0.84 5.62 10.00
CA ASN A 125 -1.58 5.11 11.16
C ASN A 125 -1.32 3.61 11.37
N LEU A 126 -1.07 2.86 10.30
CA LEU A 126 -0.69 1.45 10.40
C LEU A 126 0.67 1.29 11.07
N SER A 127 1.65 2.14 10.76
CA SER A 127 2.97 2.13 11.39
C SER A 127 2.84 2.36 12.91
N ASP A 128 2.07 3.38 13.30
CA ASP A 128 1.78 3.64 14.72
C ASP A 128 1.02 2.48 15.40
N LEU A 129 0.06 1.88 14.70
CA LEU A 129 -0.72 0.76 15.21
C LEU A 129 0.15 -0.47 15.48
N VAL A 130 1.12 -0.75 14.61
CA VAL A 130 2.06 -1.87 14.77
C VAL A 130 2.83 -1.77 16.09
N LEU A 131 3.14 -0.56 16.57
CA LEU A 131 3.82 -0.37 17.86
C LEU A 131 2.84 -0.29 19.03
N ALA A 132 1.80 0.52 18.89
CA ALA A 132 0.94 0.91 20.00
C ALA A 132 -0.22 -0.06 20.26
N ARG A 133 -0.66 -0.82 19.24
CA ARG A 133 -1.87 -1.68 19.27
C ARG A 133 -3.09 -0.95 19.86
N ASN A 134 -3.30 0.27 19.39
CA ASN A 134 -4.35 1.16 19.84
C ASN A 134 -5.63 0.97 19.00
N ARG A 135 -6.72 0.57 19.64
CA ARG A 135 -8.04 0.36 19.02
C ARG A 135 -8.57 1.58 18.25
N TYR A 136 -8.27 2.81 18.68
CA TYR A 136 -8.68 4.01 17.94
C TYR A 136 -7.98 4.11 16.58
N LEU A 137 -6.68 3.78 16.51
CA LEU A 137 -5.94 3.73 15.25
C LEU A 137 -6.47 2.60 14.36
N ALA A 138 -6.77 1.44 14.94
CA ALA A 138 -7.34 0.32 14.19
C ALA A 138 -8.70 0.68 13.56
N ASN A 139 -9.61 1.26 14.35
CA ASN A 139 -10.90 1.72 13.84
C ASN A 139 -10.76 2.78 12.75
N TYR A 140 -9.83 3.73 12.92
CA TYR A 140 -9.56 4.76 11.91
C TYR A 140 -9.12 4.16 10.57
N ILE A 141 -8.23 3.16 10.59
CA ILE A 141 -7.78 2.46 9.38
C ILE A 141 -8.94 1.71 8.72
N ILE A 142 -9.76 1.01 9.51
CA ILE A 142 -10.93 0.28 9.01
C ILE A 142 -11.93 1.22 8.33
N GLU A 143 -12.25 2.36 8.96
CA GLU A 143 -13.17 3.35 8.40
C GLU A 143 -12.59 4.03 7.14
N SER A 144 -11.28 4.33 7.16
CA SER A 144 -10.58 4.93 6.02
C SER A 144 -10.54 4.01 4.81
N GLU A 145 -10.37 2.70 5.01
CA GLU A 145 -10.42 1.72 3.92
C GLU A 145 -11.77 1.74 3.21
N ALA A 146 -12.88 1.71 3.97
CA ALA A 146 -14.22 1.76 3.40
C ALA A 146 -14.49 3.08 2.65
N GLU A 147 -13.97 4.20 3.13
CA GLU A 147 -14.04 5.50 2.43
C GLU A 147 -13.27 5.48 1.11
N ILE A 148 -12.01 5.04 1.15
CA ILE A 148 -11.13 4.97 -0.03
C ILE A 148 -11.70 4.01 -1.08
N GLU A 149 -12.26 2.87 -0.68
CA GLU A 149 -12.90 1.94 -1.60
C GLU A 149 -14.10 2.57 -2.31
N ARG A 150 -14.99 3.23 -1.56
CA ARG A 150 -16.15 3.91 -2.16
C ARG A 150 -15.71 5.00 -3.13
N THR A 151 -14.77 5.85 -2.72
CA THR A 151 -14.27 6.94 -3.55
C THR A 151 -13.57 6.43 -4.82
N ALA A 152 -12.77 5.37 -4.72
CA ALA A 152 -12.12 4.76 -5.88
C ALA A 152 -13.13 4.13 -6.85
N ASN A 153 -14.21 3.53 -6.35
CA ASN A 153 -15.27 2.99 -7.20
C ASN A 153 -16.05 4.12 -7.91
N GLU A 154 -16.36 5.22 -7.21
CA GLU A 154 -16.97 6.41 -7.82
C GLU A 154 -16.09 6.99 -8.93
N PHE A 155 -14.79 7.14 -8.67
CA PHE A 155 -13.82 7.62 -9.67
C PHE A 155 -13.72 6.70 -10.89
N SER A 156 -13.81 5.38 -10.70
CA SER A 156 -13.87 4.43 -11.81
C SER A 156 -15.10 4.64 -12.68
N THR A 157 -16.30 4.80 -12.08
CA THR A 157 -17.54 5.06 -12.82
C THR A 157 -17.47 6.38 -13.59
N LEU A 158 -17.04 7.45 -12.95
CA LEU A 158 -16.88 8.76 -13.61
C LEU A 158 -15.85 8.71 -14.74
N HIS A 159 -14.80 7.90 -14.60
CA HIS A 159 -13.80 7.70 -15.66
C HIS A 159 -14.37 6.95 -16.86
N GLU A 160 -15.23 5.95 -16.64
CA GLU A 160 -15.94 5.24 -17.72
C GLU A 160 -16.84 6.19 -18.52
N GLU A 161 -17.59 7.06 -17.86
CA GLU A 161 -18.41 8.09 -18.52
C GLU A 161 -17.55 9.00 -19.40
N ARG A 162 -16.42 9.49 -18.88
CA ARG A 162 -15.48 10.34 -19.62
C ARG A 162 -14.83 9.62 -20.81
N LEU A 163 -14.66 8.29 -20.75
CA LEU A 163 -14.19 7.50 -21.90
C LEU A 163 -15.26 7.41 -22.99
N ILE A 164 -16.53 7.21 -22.62
CA ILE A 164 -17.66 7.17 -23.56
C ILE A 164 -17.80 8.51 -24.28
N GLU A 165 -17.61 9.62 -23.56
CA GLU A 165 -17.68 10.99 -24.10
C GLU A 165 -16.42 11.42 -24.88
N GLY A 166 -15.38 10.58 -24.94
CA GLY A 166 -14.12 10.89 -25.63
C GLY A 166 -13.23 11.92 -24.92
N LEU A 167 -13.51 12.21 -23.64
CA LEU A 167 -12.73 13.13 -22.80
C LEU A 167 -11.47 12.47 -22.21
N CYS A 168 -11.44 11.13 -22.15
CA CYS A 168 -10.28 10.35 -21.71
C CYS A 168 -9.73 9.50 -22.87
N MET A 169 -8.40 9.34 -22.92
CA MET A 169 -7.76 8.46 -23.91
C MET A 169 -7.89 6.97 -23.50
N PRO A 170 -8.34 6.08 -24.38
CA PRO A 170 -8.40 4.64 -24.09
C PRO A 170 -7.06 4.06 -23.63
N LYS A 171 -5.95 4.56 -24.19
CA LYS A 171 -4.58 4.15 -23.84
C LYS A 171 -4.21 4.43 -22.37
N ALA A 172 -4.74 5.52 -21.79
CA ALA A 172 -4.51 5.87 -20.39
C ALA A 172 -5.46 5.12 -19.42
N SER A 173 -6.58 4.59 -19.94
CA SER A 173 -7.62 3.98 -19.13
C SER A 173 -7.15 2.76 -18.34
N GLY A 174 -6.45 1.84 -19.00
CA GLY A 174 -5.95 0.63 -18.34
C GLY A 174 -5.02 0.95 -17.17
N ILE A 175 -4.13 1.93 -17.35
CA ILE A 175 -3.21 2.39 -16.30
C ILE A 175 -3.99 3.01 -15.14
N TYR A 176 -4.97 3.87 -15.44
CA TYR A 176 -5.82 4.51 -14.42
C TYR A 176 -6.55 3.47 -13.55
N VAL A 177 -7.20 2.48 -14.17
CA VAL A 177 -7.94 1.44 -13.44
C VAL A 177 -7.00 0.58 -12.59
N ILE A 178 -5.81 0.23 -13.09
CA ILE A 178 -4.81 -0.53 -12.33
C ILE A 178 -4.33 0.28 -11.10
N LEU A 179 -4.15 1.59 -11.23
CA LEU A 179 -3.79 2.45 -10.10
C LEU A 179 -4.90 2.50 -9.04
N LEU A 180 -6.16 2.66 -9.44
CA LEU A 180 -7.29 2.64 -8.51
C LEU A 180 -7.42 1.30 -7.76
N ASP A 181 -7.34 0.19 -8.49
CA ASP A 181 -7.42 -1.15 -7.90
C ASP A 181 -6.24 -1.44 -6.96
N GLY A 182 -5.03 -1.03 -7.35
CA GLY A 182 -3.84 -1.13 -6.51
C GLY A 182 -4.01 -0.38 -5.19
N LEU A 183 -4.51 0.86 -5.22
CA LEU A 183 -4.77 1.66 -4.02
C LEU A 183 -5.80 1.01 -3.10
N LYS A 184 -6.90 0.49 -3.66
CA LYS A 184 -7.91 -0.28 -2.90
C LYS A 184 -7.30 -1.50 -2.22
N ARG A 185 -6.50 -2.28 -2.94
CA ARG A 185 -5.86 -3.49 -2.39
C ARG A 185 -4.83 -3.18 -1.31
N ILE A 186 -4.14 -2.05 -1.40
CA ILE A 186 -3.22 -1.60 -0.35
C ILE A 186 -4.01 -1.35 0.94
N VAL A 187 -5.07 -0.55 0.89
CA VAL A 187 -5.84 -0.21 2.09
C VAL A 187 -6.62 -1.39 2.65
N TRP A 188 -7.10 -2.30 1.79
CA TRP A 188 -7.71 -3.55 2.23
C TRP A 188 -6.76 -4.39 3.07
N ASN A 189 -5.50 -4.57 2.63
CA ASN A 189 -4.51 -5.31 3.42
C ASN A 189 -4.13 -4.57 4.72
N ALA A 190 -4.07 -3.23 4.69
CA ALA A 190 -3.87 -2.44 5.91
C ALA A 190 -5.02 -2.64 6.91
N LYS A 191 -6.26 -2.72 6.43
CA LYS A 191 -7.46 -3.01 7.23
C LYS A 191 -7.45 -4.42 7.83
N GLU A 192 -6.98 -5.43 7.09
CA GLU A 192 -6.82 -6.78 7.63
C GLU A 192 -5.78 -6.83 8.77
N ILE A 193 -4.66 -6.12 8.62
CA ILE A 193 -3.68 -5.97 9.71
C ILE A 193 -4.32 -5.24 10.89
N ALA A 194 -5.03 -4.14 10.63
CA ALA A 194 -5.66 -3.35 11.68
C ALA A 194 -6.69 -4.15 12.48
N SER A 195 -7.52 -4.94 11.79
CA SER A 195 -8.50 -5.84 12.42
C SER A 195 -7.85 -6.94 13.24
N LYS A 196 -6.62 -7.34 12.89
CA LYS A 196 -5.86 -8.32 13.64
C LYS A 196 -5.19 -7.73 14.88
N LEU A 197 -4.73 -6.49 14.81
CA LEU A 197 -4.01 -5.79 15.88
C LEU A 197 -4.90 -4.91 16.78
N SER A 198 -6.21 -4.89 16.54
CA SER A 198 -7.22 -4.09 17.26
C SER A 198 -7.52 -4.56 18.68
#